data_AF-A0AAE3UFM4-F1
#
_entry.id   AF-A0AAE3UFM4-F1
#
_cell.length_a   1.000
_cell.length_b   1.000
_cell.length_c   1.000
_cell.angle_alpha   90.00
_cell.angle_beta   90.00
_cell.angle_gamma   90.00
#
_symmetry.space_group_name_H-M   'P 1'
#
loop_
_entity.id
_entity.type
_entity.pdbx_description
1 polymer ?
#
loop_
_entity_poly.entity_id
_entity_poly.type
_entity_poly.pdbx_seq_one_letter_code
_entity_poly.pdbx_strand_id
1 'polypeptide(L)'
;MKRILCVVLLSGALIVVFFAFNKENATASATKVAGSLNPPLWEQSISKERAARVKRGDTMALPGKELLRLLPNCIASYQPSGNSGSSLISLMGSKYRVAEQTYKKDKKTLKVSITDYNAAYTLYNVATATFASGVAIDNNEQIVKPIALPSKEAKGWETFDKQSNKATVFVGIGDRFLITIEATDQPNPQDLEKIVEGLDLGVFSGK
;
A
#
# COMPACT_ATOMS: atom_id res chain seq x y z
N MET A 1 27.55 -2.09 -33.51
CA MET A 1 27.93 -1.34 -32.30
C MET A 1 26.75 -1.32 -31.35
N LYS A 2 26.77 -2.15 -30.29
CA LYS A 2 25.71 -2.21 -29.27
C LYS A 2 26.02 -1.17 -28.19
N ARG A 3 25.14 -0.20 -27.99
CA ARG A 3 25.19 0.68 -26.81
C ARG A 3 24.42 0.01 -25.68
N ILE A 4 25.16 -0.38 -24.65
CA ILE A 4 24.66 -0.89 -23.37
C ILE A 4 24.05 0.30 -22.63
N LEU A 5 22.73 0.28 -22.41
CA LEU A 5 22.06 1.24 -21.54
C LEU A 5 22.16 0.70 -20.10
N CYS A 6 22.95 1.40 -19.28
CA CYS A 6 23.02 1.21 -17.83
C CYS A 6 21.65 1.52 -17.22
N VAL A 7 20.97 0.50 -16.70
CA VAL A 7 19.81 0.65 -15.81
C VAL A 7 20.35 0.93 -14.41
N VAL A 8 20.20 2.17 -13.95
CA VAL A 8 20.43 2.54 -12.55
C VAL A 8 19.27 1.97 -11.73
N LEU A 9 19.58 0.99 -10.89
CA LEU A 9 18.71 0.44 -9.87
C LEU A 9 18.44 1.52 -8.80
N LEU A 10 17.36 2.28 -8.96
CA LEU A 10 16.77 3.03 -7.85
C LEU A 10 15.81 2.09 -7.11
N SER A 11 16.16 1.81 -5.87
CA SER A 11 15.47 0.92 -4.96
C SER A 11 14.02 1.35 -4.68
N GLY A 12 13.07 0.51 -5.10
CA GLY A 12 11.98 0.04 -4.25
C GLY A 12 11.05 1.09 -3.65
N ALA A 13 10.54 2.04 -4.43
CA ALA A 13 9.36 2.82 -4.07
C ALA A 13 8.70 3.49 -5.30
N LEU A 14 8.53 2.79 -6.43
CA LEU A 14 7.74 3.33 -7.53
C LEU A 14 7.32 2.29 -8.59
N ILE A 15 6.57 1.25 -8.25
CA ILE A 15 5.83 0.47 -9.26
C ILE A 15 4.47 0.06 -8.68
N VAL A 16 3.44 0.85 -8.98
CA VAL A 16 2.05 0.50 -9.40
C VAL A 16 1.42 1.90 -9.67
N VAL A 17 1.24 2.39 -10.90
CA VAL A 17 0.19 2.05 -11.88
C VAL A 17 0.68 2.51 -13.27
N PHE A 18 0.81 1.60 -14.22
CA PHE A 18 0.77 1.91 -15.66
C PHE A 18 -0.18 0.90 -16.30
N PHE A 19 -1.49 1.19 -16.23
CA PHE A 19 -2.42 0.65 -17.22
C PHE A 19 -2.48 1.65 -18.38
N ALA A 20 -2.11 1.17 -19.55
CA ALA A 20 -2.09 1.91 -20.80
C ALA A 20 -3.49 2.47 -21.13
N PHE A 21 -3.69 3.77 -20.94
CA PHE A 21 -4.70 4.50 -21.71
C PHE A 21 -4.12 4.73 -23.10
N ASN A 22 -4.62 3.94 -24.05
CA ASN A 22 -4.27 4.05 -25.45
C ASN A 22 -4.75 5.42 -25.96
N LYS A 23 -3.80 6.26 -26.36
CA LYS A 23 -4.01 7.64 -26.80
C LYS A 23 -4.34 7.65 -28.29
N GLU A 24 -5.62 7.58 -28.63
CA GLU A 24 -6.12 8.05 -29.91
C GLU A 24 -7.61 8.41 -29.74
N ASN A 25 -8.00 9.59 -30.24
CA ASN A 25 -9.29 10.29 -30.11
C ASN A 25 -9.41 11.29 -28.94
N ALA A 26 -8.52 12.29 -28.91
CA ALA A 26 -8.66 13.47 -28.05
C ALA A 26 -8.58 14.78 -28.86
N THR A 27 -9.52 15.02 -29.76
CA THR A 27 -9.82 16.37 -30.28
C THR A 27 -11.23 16.40 -30.89
N ALA A 28 -12.24 16.84 -30.12
CA ALA A 28 -13.45 17.54 -30.57
C ALA A 28 -14.64 17.40 -29.59
N SER A 29 -14.49 17.82 -28.32
CA SER A 29 -15.67 18.16 -27.47
C SER A 29 -15.34 19.12 -26.32
N ALA A 30 -14.30 19.95 -26.45
CA ALA A 30 -13.85 20.86 -25.40
C ALA A 30 -14.58 22.21 -25.45
N THR A 31 -15.91 22.22 -25.50
CA THR A 31 -16.71 23.43 -25.18
C THR A 31 -18.16 23.04 -24.93
N LYS A 32 -18.71 23.42 -23.75
CA LYS A 32 -20.05 23.11 -23.20
C LYS A 32 -20.22 21.80 -22.41
N VAL A 33 -19.56 21.67 -21.25
CA VAL A 33 -20.19 21.10 -20.03
C VAL A 33 -19.57 21.78 -18.79
N ALA A 34 -19.84 23.08 -18.63
CA ALA A 34 -19.61 23.79 -17.38
C ALA A 34 -20.95 23.82 -16.63
N GLY A 35 -21.28 22.71 -15.96
CA GLY A 35 -22.55 22.57 -15.24
C GLY A 35 -22.80 21.12 -14.84
N SER A 36 -22.66 20.82 -13.55
CA SER A 36 -22.84 19.51 -12.90
C SER A 36 -21.85 18.42 -13.32
N LEU A 37 -20.68 18.42 -12.71
CA LEU A 37 -19.97 17.17 -12.47
C LEU A 37 -20.24 16.80 -11.02
N ASN A 38 -21.11 15.81 -10.81
CA ASN A 38 -21.08 15.06 -9.56
C ASN A 38 -19.62 14.61 -9.35
N PRO A 39 -19.02 14.80 -8.17
CA PRO A 39 -17.69 14.28 -7.92
C PRO A 39 -17.67 12.78 -8.25
N PRO A 40 -16.59 12.24 -8.81
CA PRO A 40 -16.51 10.83 -9.18
C PRO A 40 -16.87 9.95 -7.96
N LEU A 41 -17.48 8.78 -8.19
CA LEU A 41 -18.07 7.94 -7.12
C LEU A 41 -17.14 7.66 -5.92
N TRP A 42 -15.82 7.66 -6.11
CA TRP A 42 -14.81 7.49 -5.04
C TRP A 42 -14.66 8.71 -4.12
N GLU A 43 -15.12 9.88 -4.56
CA GLU A 43 -15.11 11.14 -3.82
C GLU A 43 -16.45 11.38 -3.08
N GLN A 44 -17.52 10.66 -3.47
CA GLN A 44 -18.81 10.65 -2.76
C GLN A 44 -18.82 9.75 -1.51
N SER A 45 -17.80 8.90 -1.34
CA SER A 45 -17.58 8.11 -0.12
C SER A 45 -16.38 8.65 0.66
N ILE A 46 -16.48 9.87 1.20
CA ILE A 46 -15.72 10.17 2.41
C ILE A 46 -16.22 9.16 3.43
N SER A 47 -15.39 8.21 3.83
CA SER A 47 -15.80 7.25 4.84
C SER A 47 -16.21 8.02 6.10
N LYS A 48 -17.19 7.50 6.83
CA LYS A 48 -17.65 8.11 8.09
C LYS A 48 -16.47 8.43 9.01
N GLU A 49 -15.44 7.58 8.98
CA GLU A 49 -14.21 7.78 9.73
C GLU A 49 -13.39 8.98 9.24
N ARG A 50 -13.19 9.15 7.93
CA ARG A 50 -12.51 10.34 7.40
C ARG A 50 -13.26 11.64 7.76
N ALA A 51 -14.58 11.64 7.64
CA ALA A 51 -15.39 12.80 8.03
C ALA A 51 -15.26 13.11 9.52
N ALA A 52 -15.24 12.08 10.37
CA ALA A 52 -15.03 12.22 11.80
C ALA A 52 -13.64 12.79 12.13
N ARG A 53 -12.58 12.33 11.46
CA ARG A 53 -11.22 12.89 11.61
C ARG A 53 -11.13 14.36 11.24
N VAL A 54 -11.73 14.74 10.11
CA VAL A 54 -11.79 16.16 9.68
C VAL A 54 -12.50 17.01 10.75
N LYS A 55 -13.63 16.53 11.30
CA LYS A 55 -14.34 17.22 12.38
C LYS A 55 -13.52 17.35 13.66
N ARG A 56 -12.69 16.35 13.97
CA ARG A 56 -11.76 16.38 15.13
C ARG A 56 -10.51 17.25 14.88
N GLY A 57 -10.25 17.66 13.64
CA GLY A 57 -9.00 18.35 13.26
C GLY A 57 -7.79 17.42 13.19
N ASP A 58 -7.98 16.10 13.25
CA ASP A 58 -6.91 15.10 13.15
C ASP A 58 -6.72 14.68 11.69
N THR A 59 -6.18 15.59 10.89
CA THR A 59 -5.92 15.37 9.45
C THR A 59 -4.43 15.28 9.13
N MET A 60 -3.57 15.35 10.14
CA MET A 60 -2.12 15.28 9.97
C MET A 60 -1.64 13.84 10.10
N ALA A 61 -0.58 13.50 9.34
CA ALA A 61 0.10 12.23 9.55
C ALA A 61 0.75 12.18 10.94
N LEU A 62 0.79 10.99 11.55
CA LEU A 62 1.43 10.75 12.84
C LEU A 62 2.87 11.25 12.82
N PRO A 63 3.42 11.72 13.96
CA PRO A 63 4.86 11.92 14.12
C PRO A 63 5.63 10.62 13.84
N GLY A 64 6.85 10.72 13.31
CA GLY A 64 7.61 9.53 12.90
C GLY A 64 7.91 8.56 14.04
N LYS A 65 8.16 9.07 15.25
CA LYS A 65 8.33 8.23 16.45
C LYS A 65 7.08 7.44 16.81
N GLU A 66 5.90 7.99 16.56
CA GLU A 66 4.63 7.31 16.83
C GLU A 66 4.32 6.26 15.76
N LEU A 67 4.57 6.59 14.49
CA LEU A 67 4.40 5.64 13.39
C LEU A 67 5.34 4.44 13.52
N LEU A 68 6.59 4.67 13.96
CA LEU A 68 7.56 3.61 14.26
C LEU A 68 7.08 2.65 15.36
N ARG A 69 6.33 3.13 16.35
CA ARG A 69 5.77 2.27 17.42
C ARG A 69 4.68 1.33 16.91
N LEU A 70 4.14 1.57 15.72
CA LEU A 70 3.16 0.67 15.09
C LEU A 70 3.85 -0.46 14.32
N LEU A 71 5.17 -0.40 14.11
CA LEU A 71 5.91 -1.53 13.57
C LEU A 71 5.95 -2.65 14.62
N PRO A 72 5.65 -3.89 14.24
CA PRO A 72 5.65 -5.00 15.18
C PRO A 72 7.06 -5.31 15.69
N ASN A 73 7.19 -5.69 16.96
CA ASN A 73 8.51 -6.06 17.50
C ASN A 73 8.99 -7.43 16.98
N CYS A 74 8.07 -8.28 16.53
CA CYS A 74 8.33 -9.54 15.86
C CYS A 74 7.13 -9.90 14.99
N ILE A 75 7.35 -10.69 13.92
CA ILE A 75 6.26 -11.17 13.05
C ILE A 75 6.45 -12.67 12.88
N ALA A 76 5.52 -13.47 13.40
CA ALA A 76 5.67 -14.92 13.49
C ALA A 76 7.03 -15.30 14.11
N SER A 77 7.96 -15.88 13.35
CA SER A 77 9.34 -16.17 13.82
C SER A 77 10.42 -15.24 13.23
N TYR A 78 10.04 -14.16 12.55
CA TYR A 78 10.98 -13.18 12.02
C TYR A 78 11.39 -12.18 13.11
N GLN A 79 12.69 -11.91 13.20
CA GLN A 79 13.27 -10.95 14.14
C GLN A 79 13.67 -9.66 13.42
N PRO A 80 13.52 -8.48 14.05
CA PRO A 80 14.01 -7.23 13.49
C PRO A 80 15.50 -7.32 13.13
N SER A 81 15.84 -6.82 11.96
CA SER A 81 17.20 -6.80 11.43
C SER A 81 17.53 -5.41 10.91
N GLY A 82 18.57 -4.79 11.47
CA GLY A 82 18.95 -3.42 11.14
C GLY A 82 18.04 -2.38 11.79
N ASN A 83 18.24 -1.11 11.43
CA ASN A 83 17.54 0.01 12.02
C ASN A 83 16.17 0.23 11.35
N SER A 84 15.13 0.47 12.15
CA SER A 84 13.89 1.05 11.65
C SER A 84 14.10 2.50 11.23
N GLY A 85 13.35 2.96 10.23
CA GLY A 85 13.39 4.35 9.77
C GLY A 85 12.01 4.95 9.60
N SER A 86 11.91 6.27 9.67
CA SER A 86 10.69 6.99 9.25
C SER A 86 11.04 8.20 8.40
N SER A 87 10.26 8.41 7.34
CA SER A 87 10.45 9.45 6.35
C SER A 87 9.15 10.22 6.12
N LEU A 88 9.25 11.54 5.99
CA LEU A 88 8.17 12.38 5.47
C LEU A 88 8.35 12.52 3.97
N ILE A 89 7.36 12.09 3.20
CA ILE A 89 7.40 12.15 1.73
C ILE A 89 6.45 13.26 1.28
N SER A 90 6.91 14.08 0.33
CA SER A 90 6.11 15.10 -0.33
C SER A 90 5.98 14.74 -1.80
N LEU A 91 4.74 14.54 -2.27
CA LEU A 91 4.43 14.13 -3.63
C LEU A 91 3.17 14.84 -4.10
N MET A 92 3.22 15.49 -5.27
CA MET A 92 2.07 16.18 -5.87
C MET A 92 1.36 17.15 -4.91
N GLY A 93 2.14 17.89 -4.10
CA GLY A 93 1.61 18.82 -3.09
C GLY A 93 1.01 18.15 -1.84
N SER A 94 0.89 16.83 -1.82
CA SER A 94 0.47 16.04 -0.66
C SER A 94 1.66 15.60 0.18
N LYS A 95 1.44 15.41 1.48
CA LYS A 95 2.45 14.90 2.42
C LYS A 95 1.93 13.65 3.11
N TYR A 96 2.77 12.63 3.19
CA TYR A 96 2.47 11.41 3.94
C TYR A 96 3.73 10.91 4.62
N ARG A 97 3.56 10.08 5.65
CA ARG A 97 4.70 9.55 6.41
C ARG A 97 4.81 8.05 6.21
N VAL A 98 6.04 7.57 6.10
CA VAL A 98 6.36 6.15 5.99
C VAL A 98 7.21 5.76 7.21
N ALA A 99 6.97 4.57 7.75
CA ALA A 99 7.83 3.91 8.72
C ALA A 99 8.17 2.52 8.21
N GLU A 100 9.44 2.10 8.30
CA GLU A 100 9.91 0.84 7.73
C GLU A 100 10.79 0.06 8.71
N GLN A 101 10.67 -1.27 8.68
CA GLN A 101 11.57 -2.19 9.37
C GLN A 101 11.78 -3.46 8.53
N THR A 102 13.02 -3.93 8.48
CA THR A 102 13.36 -5.25 7.91
C THR A 102 13.41 -6.29 9.02
N TYR A 103 12.93 -7.49 8.73
CA TYR A 103 12.98 -8.65 9.61
C TYR A 103 13.60 -9.83 8.88
N LYS A 104 14.26 -10.71 9.62
CA LYS A 104 14.92 -11.90 9.06
C LYS A 104 14.58 -13.16 9.82
N LYS A 105 14.54 -14.27 9.09
CA LYS A 105 14.47 -15.64 9.60
C LYS A 105 15.28 -16.52 8.65
N ASP A 106 16.38 -17.08 9.14
CA ASP A 106 17.33 -17.83 8.32
C ASP A 106 17.81 -17.02 7.10
N LYS A 107 17.53 -17.51 5.89
CA LYS A 107 17.81 -16.80 4.62
C LYS A 107 16.66 -15.92 4.14
N LYS A 108 15.48 -16.02 4.75
CA LYS A 108 14.28 -15.28 4.36
C LYS A 108 14.34 -13.86 4.90
N THR A 109 13.97 -12.90 4.07
CA THR A 109 13.87 -11.49 4.45
C THR A 109 12.45 -11.00 4.28
N LEU A 110 12.00 -10.21 5.24
CA LEU A 110 10.73 -9.51 5.24
C LEU A 110 10.99 -8.02 5.40
N LYS A 111 10.31 -7.16 4.64
CA LYS A 111 10.27 -5.72 4.87
C LYS A 111 8.83 -5.33 5.15
N VAL A 112 8.60 -4.64 6.25
CA VAL A 112 7.29 -4.04 6.56
C VAL A 112 7.43 -2.54 6.43
N SER A 113 6.49 -1.93 5.72
CA SER A 113 6.35 -0.50 5.55
C SER A 113 4.93 -0.09 5.96
N ILE A 114 4.80 0.91 6.81
CA ILE A 114 3.52 1.50 7.21
C ILE A 114 3.50 2.92 6.65
N THR A 115 2.54 3.20 5.79
CA THR A 115 2.31 4.52 5.23
C THR A 115 1.08 5.16 5.84
N ASP A 116 1.23 6.32 6.45
CA ASP A 116 0.14 7.15 6.97
C ASP A 116 -0.22 8.25 5.96
N TYR A 117 -1.36 8.05 5.29
CA TYR A 117 -1.93 8.96 4.31
C TYR A 117 -2.96 9.94 4.90
N ASN A 118 -2.99 10.17 6.22
CA ASN A 118 -4.00 11.05 6.81
C ASN A 118 -4.00 12.48 6.20
N ALA A 119 -2.82 13.01 5.86
CA ALA A 119 -2.69 14.29 5.17
C ALA A 119 -2.73 14.19 3.63
N ALA A 120 -3.00 13.01 3.09
CA ALA A 120 -2.91 12.67 1.67
C ALA A 120 -3.99 11.63 1.24
N TYR A 121 -5.24 11.83 1.69
CA TYR A 121 -6.35 10.88 1.49
C TYR A 121 -6.57 10.47 0.03
N THR A 122 -6.45 11.40 -0.93
CA THR A 122 -6.57 11.07 -2.35
C THR A 122 -5.53 10.05 -2.79
N LEU A 123 -4.29 10.12 -2.27
CA LEU A 123 -3.25 9.13 -2.58
C LEU A 123 -3.57 7.77 -1.96
N TYR A 124 -4.16 7.72 -0.76
CA TYR A 124 -4.65 6.46 -0.18
C TYR A 124 -5.66 5.80 -1.10
N ASN A 125 -6.68 6.53 -1.55
CA ASN A 125 -7.71 5.99 -2.42
C ASN A 125 -7.15 5.39 -3.71
N VAL A 126 -6.16 6.07 -4.32
CA VAL A 126 -5.47 5.57 -5.51
C VAL A 126 -4.68 4.30 -5.18
N ALA A 127 -3.91 4.30 -4.09
CA ALA A 127 -3.09 3.16 -3.68
C ALA A 127 -3.93 1.92 -3.34
N THR A 128 -5.15 2.10 -2.83
CA THR A 128 -6.06 1.01 -2.45
C THR A 128 -7.16 0.73 -3.47
N ALA A 129 -7.16 1.39 -4.64
CA ALA A 129 -8.23 1.26 -5.63
C ALA A 129 -8.43 -0.19 -6.09
N THR A 130 -7.35 -0.97 -6.17
CA THR A 130 -7.38 -2.39 -6.54
C THR A 130 -8.20 -3.24 -5.57
N PHE A 131 -8.30 -2.86 -4.28
CA PHE A 131 -9.06 -3.63 -3.27
C PHE A 131 -10.56 -3.65 -3.56
N ALA A 132 -11.08 -2.64 -4.26
CA ALA A 132 -12.49 -2.57 -4.63
C ALA A 132 -12.83 -3.46 -5.84
N SER A 133 -11.83 -3.91 -6.60
CA SER A 133 -12.04 -4.61 -7.87
C SER A 133 -12.41 -6.08 -7.71
N GLY A 134 -12.04 -6.72 -6.59
CA GLY A 134 -12.27 -8.16 -6.36
C GLY A 134 -11.57 -9.09 -7.37
N VAL A 135 -10.71 -8.54 -8.23
CA VAL A 135 -9.92 -9.28 -9.22
C VAL A 135 -9.14 -10.43 -8.57
N ALA A 136 -9.11 -11.59 -9.22
CA ALA A 136 -8.18 -12.65 -8.85
C ALA A 136 -7.48 -13.11 -10.12
N ILE A 137 -6.15 -13.16 -10.09
CA ILE A 137 -5.32 -13.64 -11.19
C ILE A 137 -4.48 -14.78 -10.64
N ASP A 138 -4.52 -15.91 -11.33
CA ASP A 138 -3.59 -17.01 -11.13
C ASP A 138 -3.17 -17.50 -12.51
N ASN A 139 -1.94 -17.16 -12.90
CA ASN A 139 -1.35 -17.55 -14.18
C ASN A 139 0.06 -18.10 -13.96
N ASN A 140 0.79 -18.38 -15.04
CA ASN A 140 2.11 -19.00 -14.91
C ASN A 140 3.16 -18.08 -14.26
N GLU A 141 2.91 -16.77 -14.26
CA GLU A 141 3.83 -15.75 -13.78
C GLU A 141 3.54 -15.32 -12.34
N GLN A 142 2.27 -15.15 -11.97
CA GLN A 142 1.88 -14.56 -10.70
C GLN A 142 0.53 -15.06 -10.16
N ILE A 143 0.38 -14.91 -8.84
CA ILE A 143 -0.89 -14.99 -8.13
C ILE A 143 -1.19 -13.59 -7.60
N VAL A 144 -2.42 -13.13 -7.76
CA VAL A 144 -2.90 -11.83 -7.32
C VAL A 144 -4.30 -12.09 -6.77
N LYS A 145 -4.52 -11.93 -5.47
CA LYS A 145 -5.81 -12.27 -4.84
C LYS A 145 -6.12 -11.38 -3.63
N PRO A 146 -7.40 -11.18 -3.31
CA PRO A 146 -7.77 -10.65 -2.01
C PRO A 146 -7.38 -11.63 -0.90
N ILE A 147 -7.07 -11.11 0.30
CA ILE A 147 -6.83 -11.92 1.50
C ILE A 147 -7.85 -11.60 2.59
N ALA A 148 -8.22 -12.63 3.35
CA ALA A 148 -9.02 -12.44 4.55
C ALA A 148 -8.15 -11.84 5.65
N LEU A 149 -8.69 -10.86 6.37
CA LEU A 149 -8.01 -10.19 7.47
C LEU A 149 -8.85 -10.31 8.75
N PRO A 150 -8.21 -10.34 9.93
CA PRO A 150 -8.92 -10.44 11.20
C PRO A 150 -9.75 -9.19 11.55
N SER A 151 -9.43 -8.04 10.93
CA SER A 151 -10.16 -6.77 11.14
C SER A 151 -11.16 -6.52 10.01
N LYS A 152 -12.42 -6.20 10.39
CA LYS A 152 -13.47 -5.79 9.45
C LYS A 152 -13.22 -4.41 8.81
N GLU A 153 -12.36 -3.60 9.42
CA GLU A 153 -11.95 -2.28 8.92
C GLU A 153 -10.77 -2.37 7.95
N ALA A 154 -10.20 -3.56 7.80
CA ALA A 154 -9.05 -3.80 6.94
C ALA A 154 -9.47 -4.49 5.65
N LYS A 155 -8.81 -4.11 4.56
CA LYS A 155 -8.87 -4.81 3.27
C LYS A 155 -7.46 -5.16 2.85
N GLY A 156 -7.30 -6.39 2.37
CA GLY A 156 -6.00 -6.94 2.06
C GLY A 156 -5.93 -7.48 0.64
N TRP A 157 -4.74 -7.39 0.08
CA TRP A 157 -4.42 -7.98 -1.20
C TRP A 157 -3.03 -8.58 -1.18
N GLU A 158 -2.88 -9.74 -1.79
CA GLU A 158 -1.62 -10.44 -1.93
C GLU A 158 -1.24 -10.56 -3.40
N THR A 159 0.05 -10.39 -3.66
CA THR A 159 0.69 -10.73 -4.93
C THR A 159 1.85 -11.67 -4.66
N PHE A 160 1.94 -12.76 -5.41
CA PHE A 160 3.06 -13.70 -5.40
C PHE A 160 3.60 -13.87 -6.81
N ASP A 161 4.86 -13.52 -7.02
CA ASP A 161 5.57 -13.70 -8.29
C ASP A 161 6.27 -15.06 -8.29
N LYS A 162 5.84 -15.95 -9.19
CA LYS A 162 6.29 -17.36 -9.27
C LYS A 162 7.72 -17.48 -9.82
N GLN A 163 8.23 -16.46 -10.51
CA GLN A 163 9.57 -16.49 -11.12
C GLN A 163 10.64 -16.06 -10.11
N SER A 164 10.35 -15.06 -9.30
CA SER A 164 11.25 -14.47 -8.33
C SER A 164 11.06 -15.00 -6.90
N ASN A 165 9.98 -15.76 -6.65
CA ASN A 165 9.56 -16.16 -5.31
C ASN A 165 9.41 -14.94 -4.36
N LYS A 166 9.03 -13.79 -4.93
CA LYS A 166 8.73 -12.58 -4.20
C LYS A 166 7.24 -12.52 -3.92
N ALA A 167 6.93 -12.16 -2.69
CA ALA A 167 5.59 -11.90 -2.27
C ALA A 167 5.43 -10.48 -1.77
N THR A 168 4.25 -9.92 -2.00
CA THR A 168 3.86 -8.64 -1.42
C THR A 168 2.44 -8.73 -0.91
N VAL A 169 2.22 -8.30 0.33
CA VAL A 169 0.88 -8.09 0.87
C VAL A 169 0.68 -6.59 1.08
N PHE A 170 -0.46 -6.09 0.63
CA PHE A 170 -0.95 -4.75 0.90
C PHE A 170 -2.17 -4.84 1.82
N VAL A 171 -2.17 -4.08 2.91
CA VAL A 171 -3.31 -3.97 3.83
C VAL A 171 -3.67 -2.51 4.01
N GLY A 172 -4.84 -2.12 3.51
CA GLY A 172 -5.44 -0.83 3.82
C GLY A 172 -6.31 -0.95 5.06
N ILE A 173 -6.16 -0.04 6.02
CA ILE A 173 -6.95 -0.04 7.26
C ILE A 173 -7.35 1.39 7.66
N GLY A 174 -8.62 1.52 8.07
CA GLY A 174 -9.17 2.76 8.62
C GLY A 174 -9.16 3.95 7.65
N ASP A 175 -9.07 3.72 6.35
CA ASP A 175 -8.98 4.76 5.32
C ASP A 175 -7.83 5.76 5.52
N ARG A 176 -6.73 5.28 6.11
CA ARG A 176 -5.61 6.10 6.55
C ARG A 176 -4.27 5.40 6.34
N PHE A 177 -4.16 4.16 6.80
CA PHE A 177 -2.90 3.44 6.78
C PHE A 177 -2.87 2.43 5.65
N LEU A 178 -1.74 2.39 4.93
CA LEU A 178 -1.40 1.31 4.02
C LEU A 178 -0.17 0.59 4.58
N ILE A 179 -0.33 -0.68 4.91
CA ILE A 179 0.74 -1.57 5.34
C ILE A 179 1.18 -2.38 4.12
N THR A 180 2.46 -2.32 3.80
CA THR A 180 3.07 -3.12 2.73
C THR A 180 4.07 -4.07 3.35
N ILE A 181 3.89 -5.36 3.09
CA ILE A 181 4.78 -6.42 3.54
C ILE A 181 5.40 -7.05 2.31
N GLU A 182 6.71 -6.90 2.13
CA GLU A 182 7.46 -7.55 1.07
C GLU A 182 8.25 -8.72 1.66
N ALA A 183 8.09 -9.91 1.10
CA ALA A 183 8.85 -11.08 1.51
C ALA A 183 9.61 -11.64 0.31
N THR A 184 10.91 -11.90 0.48
CA THR A 184 11.73 -12.58 -0.54
C THR A 184 11.97 -14.03 -0.14
N ASP A 185 12.30 -14.86 -1.13
CA ASP A 185 12.66 -16.26 -0.94
C ASP A 185 11.54 -17.06 -0.25
N GLN A 186 10.29 -16.80 -0.66
CA GLN A 186 9.12 -17.49 -0.15
C GLN A 186 8.85 -18.74 -0.99
N PRO A 187 9.06 -19.95 -0.46
CA PRO A 187 8.85 -21.19 -1.21
C PRO A 187 7.36 -21.51 -1.39
N ASN A 188 6.49 -20.89 -0.59
CA ASN A 188 5.07 -21.18 -0.58
C ASN A 188 4.24 -19.91 -0.31
N PRO A 189 3.28 -19.55 -1.17
CA PRO A 189 2.44 -18.36 -0.96
C PRO A 189 1.60 -18.42 0.34
N GLN A 190 1.24 -19.60 0.83
CA GLN A 190 0.46 -19.76 2.08
C GLN A 190 1.23 -19.31 3.33
N ASP A 191 2.55 -19.11 3.26
CA ASP A 191 3.32 -18.56 4.39
C ASP A 191 3.00 -17.08 4.65
N LEU A 192 2.41 -16.35 3.69
CA LEU A 192 2.11 -14.92 3.80
C LEU A 192 0.87 -14.62 4.63
N GLU A 193 -0.16 -15.48 4.54
CA GLU A 193 -1.36 -15.36 5.37
C GLU A 193 -0.98 -15.41 6.86
N LYS A 194 -0.06 -16.32 7.25
CA LYS A 194 0.46 -16.41 8.62
C LYS A 194 1.25 -15.19 9.06
N ILE A 195 1.99 -14.55 8.15
CA ILE A 195 2.72 -13.31 8.42
C ILE A 195 1.74 -12.18 8.73
N VAL A 196 0.65 -12.10 7.98
CA VAL A 196 -0.39 -11.07 8.15
C VAL A 196 -1.22 -11.32 9.41
N GLU A 197 -1.55 -12.57 9.73
CA GLU A 197 -2.20 -12.96 10.99
C GLU A 197 -1.37 -12.57 12.21
N GLY A 198 -0.04 -12.55 12.08
CA GLY A 198 0.88 -12.10 13.12
C GLY A 198 0.92 -10.58 13.32
N LEU A 199 0.25 -9.80 12.48
CA LEU A 199 0.12 -8.36 12.66
C LEU A 199 -1.05 -8.04 13.57
N ASP A 200 -0.79 -7.28 14.63
CA ASP A 200 -1.84 -6.67 15.43
C ASP A 200 -2.44 -5.50 14.65
N LEU A 201 -3.45 -5.78 13.81
CA LEU A 201 -4.16 -4.76 13.05
C LEU A 201 -5.03 -3.87 13.97
N GLY A 202 -5.32 -4.30 15.19
CA GLY A 202 -6.13 -3.54 16.14
C GLY A 202 -5.47 -2.23 16.58
N VAL A 203 -4.12 -2.15 16.54
CA VAL A 203 -3.39 -0.92 16.88
C VAL A 203 -3.65 0.24 15.92
N PHE A 204 -4.19 -0.02 14.73
CA PHE A 204 -4.51 1.01 13.74
C PHE A 204 -5.95 1.50 13.82
N SER A 205 -6.85 0.73 14.44
CA SER A 205 -8.27 1.10 14.58
C SER A 205 -8.44 2.30 15.50
N GLY A 206 -9.33 3.23 15.12
CA GLY A 206 -9.63 4.43 15.88
C GLY A 206 -8.53 5.49 15.92
N LYS A 207 -7.40 5.28 15.21
CA LYS A 207 -6.38 6.29 14.97
C LYS A 207 -6.73 7.12 13.73
#